data_AF-A0AA42HKX3-F1
#
_entry.id   AF-A0AA42HKX3-F1
#
_cell.length_a   1.000
_cell.length_b   1.000
_cell.length_c   1.000
_cell.angle_alpha   90.00
_cell.angle_beta   90.00
_cell.angle_gamma   90.00
#
_symmetry.space_group_name_H-M   'P 1'
#
loop_
_entity.id
_entity.type
_entity.pdbx_description
1 polymer ?
#
loop_
_entity_poly.entity_id
_entity_poly.type
_entity_poly.pdbx_seq_one_letter_code
_entity_poly.pdbx_strand_id
1 'polypeptide(L)'
;MQRHPPLRRPLLRHLDNLLVTLLGAALLVLAWLFLDEAVRPLLVGAVPVYLGVLLPRIVGRGERLRRVQAARERSVDEWGFCSRDRNGPWINYIDFPLVREDPLFKDRYFYSEWLVVHDGRIVINPGPAHVDLSAGTVSYDFGCTRTYAWDGCSPKVPFYWIATLGTPDWWEHLESVQCLRHGQQKERVMFWPVAHHASLVHDALYQFLNVAPVTKAEADELFHRMLLEAGMPRLVAWVYRFAVVHGGARDMRHQLNRDSSLRLLTPLPGDRASQEPLAPHKARSAALQE
;
A
#
# COMPACT_ATOMS: atom_id res chain seq x y z
N MET A 1 6.55 -25.57 -9.07
CA MET A 1 5.76 -24.42 -8.61
C MET A 1 5.32 -24.66 -7.17
N GLN A 2 5.90 -23.96 -6.20
CA GLN A 2 5.41 -24.03 -4.82
C GLN A 2 4.08 -23.27 -4.77
N ARG A 3 2.97 -23.99 -4.58
CA ARG A 3 1.70 -23.35 -4.18
C ARG A 3 1.96 -22.73 -2.81
N HIS A 4 2.24 -21.43 -2.78
CA HIS A 4 2.41 -20.70 -1.54
C HIS A 4 1.17 -20.95 -0.67
N PRO A 5 1.34 -21.35 0.60
CA PRO A 5 0.22 -21.73 1.44
C PRO A 5 -0.75 -20.55 1.55
N PRO A 6 -2.07 -20.81 1.56
CA PRO A 6 -3.05 -19.76 1.72
C PRO A 6 -2.75 -18.98 3.00
N LEU A 7 -2.70 -17.66 2.88
CA LEU A 7 -2.47 -16.73 3.98
C LEU A 7 -3.41 -17.07 5.14
N ARG A 8 -2.87 -17.70 6.20
CA ARG A 8 -3.60 -18.00 7.43
C ARG A 8 -3.86 -16.69 8.16
N ARG A 9 -4.98 -16.03 7.83
CA ARG A 9 -5.45 -14.85 8.55
C ARG A 9 -5.98 -15.30 9.92
N PRO A 10 -5.43 -14.84 11.05
CA PRO A 10 -5.87 -15.26 12.38
C PRO A 10 -7.36 -14.96 12.62
N LEU A 11 -7.97 -15.79 13.47
CA LEU A 11 -9.40 -15.82 13.79
C LEU A 11 -9.97 -14.51 14.37
N LEU A 12 -9.12 -13.58 14.82
CA LEU A 12 -9.52 -12.22 15.20
C LEU A 12 -9.79 -11.37 13.95
N ARG A 13 -10.81 -11.76 13.17
CA ARG A 13 -11.33 -11.07 11.99
C ARG A 13 -11.95 -9.68 12.28
N HIS A 14 -11.86 -9.22 13.52
CA HIS A 14 -12.67 -8.14 14.06
C HIS A 14 -11.90 -7.20 15.00
N LEU A 15 -10.60 -7.02 14.80
CA LEU A 15 -9.77 -6.10 15.62
C LEU A 15 -10.43 -4.72 15.82
N ASP A 16 -11.07 -4.20 14.77
CA ASP A 16 -11.73 -2.90 14.83
C ASP A 16 -13.08 -2.93 15.60
N ASN A 17 -13.88 -4.00 15.46
CA ASN A 17 -15.08 -4.15 16.29
C ASN A 17 -14.69 -4.36 17.75
N LEU A 18 -13.59 -5.09 17.99
CA LEU A 18 -13.04 -5.32 19.31
C LEU A 18 -12.54 -4.01 19.92
N LEU A 19 -11.87 -3.15 19.15
CA LEU A 19 -11.46 -1.82 19.59
C LEU A 19 -12.68 -0.96 19.96
N VAL A 20 -13.69 -0.89 19.08
CA VAL A 20 -14.92 -0.13 19.32
C VAL A 20 -15.68 -0.68 20.54
N THR A 21 -15.75 -2.01 20.69
CA THR A 21 -16.36 -2.67 21.86
C THR A 21 -15.58 -2.38 23.14
N LEU A 22 -14.23 -2.42 23.11
CA LEU A 22 -13.41 -2.12 24.28
C LEU A 22 -13.52 -0.66 24.71
N LEU A 23 -13.50 0.29 23.76
CA LEU A 23 -13.75 1.71 24.01
C LEU A 23 -15.13 1.93 24.61
N GLY A 24 -16.17 1.32 24.02
CA GLY A 24 -17.54 1.39 24.55
C GLY A 24 -17.64 0.81 25.96
N ALA A 25 -17.03 -0.33 26.23
CA ALA A 25 -17.00 -0.94 27.55
C ALA A 25 -16.27 -0.07 28.58
N ALA A 26 -15.13 0.52 28.21
CA ALA A 26 -14.39 1.43 29.08
C ALA A 26 -15.22 2.68 29.42
N LEU A 27 -15.90 3.28 28.44
CA LEU A 27 -16.79 4.42 28.66
C LEU A 27 -17.97 4.07 29.57
N LEU A 28 -18.56 2.88 29.41
CA LEU A 28 -19.63 2.41 30.28
C LEU A 28 -19.16 2.17 31.71
N VAL A 29 -17.97 1.59 31.91
CA VAL A 29 -17.38 1.41 33.24
C VAL A 29 -17.10 2.76 33.90
N LEU A 30 -16.53 3.71 33.17
CA LEU A 30 -16.30 5.07 33.69
C LEU A 30 -17.61 5.78 34.04
N ALA A 31 -18.63 5.69 33.19
CA ALA A 31 -19.94 6.25 33.49
C ALA A 31 -20.56 5.61 34.73
N TRP A 32 -20.52 4.29 34.84
CA TRP A 32 -21.04 3.61 36.02
C TRP A 32 -20.33 4.01 37.33
N LEU A 33 -19.00 4.24 37.27
CA LEU A 33 -18.21 4.63 38.44
C LEU A 33 -18.39 6.10 38.87
N PHE A 34 -18.62 7.02 37.91
CA PHE A 34 -18.57 8.46 38.19
C PHE A 34 -19.85 9.23 37.85
N LEU A 35 -20.70 8.70 36.97
CA LEU A 35 -21.85 9.39 36.36
C LEU A 35 -22.97 8.38 35.99
N ASP A 36 -23.61 7.76 36.98
CA ASP A 36 -24.58 6.67 36.75
C ASP A 36 -25.73 7.06 35.79
N GLU A 37 -26.18 8.32 35.83
CA GLU A 37 -27.19 8.87 34.91
C GLU A 37 -26.78 8.78 33.43
N ALA A 38 -25.48 8.71 33.13
CA ALA A 38 -24.95 8.61 31.77
C ALA A 38 -24.95 7.18 31.22
N VAL A 39 -25.15 6.14 32.04
CA VAL A 39 -25.08 4.74 31.59
C VAL A 39 -26.17 4.41 30.57
N ARG A 40 -27.42 4.78 30.85
CA ARG A 40 -28.55 4.56 29.92
C ARG A 40 -28.36 5.25 28.57
N PRO A 41 -28.07 6.57 28.48
CA PRO A 41 -27.85 7.22 27.20
C PRO A 41 -26.64 6.66 26.46
N LEU A 42 -25.57 6.24 27.15
CA LEU A 42 -24.43 5.57 26.51
C LEU A 42 -24.81 4.23 25.89
N LEU A 43 -25.61 3.40 26.58
CA LEU A 43 -26.09 2.13 26.03
C LEU A 43 -26.95 2.34 24.79
N VAL A 44 -27.86 3.32 24.83
CA VAL A 44 -28.71 3.66 23.68
C VAL A 44 -27.86 4.20 22.52
N GLY A 45 -26.90 5.08 22.79
CA GLY A 45 -25.99 5.65 21.80
C GLY A 45 -24.99 4.63 21.23
N ALA A 46 -24.65 3.58 21.97
CA ALA A 46 -23.77 2.51 21.50
C ALA A 46 -24.38 1.74 20.33
N VAL A 47 -25.71 1.60 20.26
CA VAL A 47 -26.40 0.88 19.19
C VAL A 47 -26.13 1.50 17.81
N PRO A 48 -26.43 2.79 17.54
CA PRO A 48 -26.09 3.40 16.25
C PRO A 48 -24.58 3.46 16.01
N VAL A 49 -23.74 3.66 17.03
CA VAL A 49 -22.28 3.63 16.82
C VAL A 49 -21.81 2.26 16.31
N TYR A 50 -22.30 1.19 16.92
CA TYR A 50 -21.94 -0.18 16.55
C TYR A 50 -22.48 -0.55 15.16
N LEU A 51 -23.73 -0.18 14.87
CA LEU A 51 -24.32 -0.35 13.55
C LEU A 51 -23.53 0.41 12.47
N GLY A 52 -23.01 1.60 12.78
CA GLY A 52 -22.22 2.40 11.86
C GLY A 52 -20.93 1.75 11.41
N VAL A 53 -20.29 0.98 12.28
CA VAL A 53 -19.09 0.19 11.95
C VAL A 53 -19.45 -1.14 11.30
N LEU A 54 -20.55 -1.76 11.73
CA LEU A 54 -20.95 -3.09 11.29
C LEU A 54 -21.58 -3.10 9.88
N LEU A 55 -22.47 -2.15 9.58
CA LEU A 55 -23.24 -2.13 8.32
C LEU A 55 -22.35 -2.08 7.06
N PRO A 56 -21.33 -1.21 6.96
CA PRO A 56 -20.42 -1.19 5.81
C PRO A 56 -19.72 -2.54 5.56
N ARG A 57 -19.52 -3.33 6.62
CA ARG A 57 -18.83 -4.62 6.54
C ARG A 57 -19.74 -5.74 6.07
N ILE A 58 -21.02 -5.67 6.40
CA ILE A 58 -22.02 -6.67 6.01
C ILE A 58 -22.54 -6.39 4.61
N VAL A 59 -22.95 -5.14 4.34
CA VAL A 59 -23.51 -4.74 3.06
C VAL A 59 -22.45 -4.86 1.97
N GLY A 60 -22.74 -5.61 0.90
CA GLY A 60 -21.81 -5.84 -0.21
C GLY A 60 -20.66 -6.81 0.09
N ARG A 61 -20.64 -7.48 1.25
CA ARG A 61 -19.56 -8.40 1.65
C ARG A 61 -19.35 -9.53 0.64
N GLY A 62 -20.43 -10.13 0.16
CA GLY A 62 -20.36 -11.24 -0.79
C GLY A 62 -19.67 -10.84 -2.09
N GLU A 63 -20.03 -9.68 -2.64
CA GLU A 63 -19.42 -9.15 -3.87
C GLU A 63 -17.96 -8.77 -3.65
N ARG A 64 -17.60 -8.12 -2.53
CA ARG A 64 -16.20 -7.82 -2.20
C ARG A 64 -15.36 -9.09 -2.09
N LEU A 65 -15.87 -10.13 -1.42
CA LEU A 65 -15.16 -11.41 -1.31
C LEU A 65 -14.98 -12.07 -2.69
N ARG A 66 -16.01 -12.03 -3.55
CA ARG A 66 -15.94 -12.54 -4.93
C ARG A 66 -14.86 -11.80 -5.74
N ARG A 67 -14.83 -10.46 -5.69
CA ARG A 67 -13.82 -9.65 -6.39
C ARG A 67 -12.41 -9.90 -5.90
N VAL A 68 -12.23 -10.02 -4.58
CA VAL A 68 -10.92 -10.37 -3.98
C VAL A 68 -10.47 -11.75 -4.43
N GLN A 69 -11.38 -12.73 -4.50
CA GLN A 69 -11.05 -14.07 -5.00
C GLN A 69 -10.67 -14.03 -6.48
N ALA A 70 -11.46 -13.39 -7.33
CA ALA A 70 -11.18 -13.27 -8.76
C ALA A 70 -9.85 -12.55 -9.04
N ALA A 71 -9.53 -11.49 -8.29
CA ALA A 71 -8.26 -10.78 -8.39
C ALA A 71 -7.08 -11.67 -7.98
N ARG A 72 -7.24 -12.51 -6.94
CA ARG A 72 -6.20 -13.47 -6.53
C ARG A 72 -5.97 -14.55 -7.57
N GLU A 73 -7.04 -15.11 -8.12
CA GLU A 73 -6.95 -16.14 -9.17
C GLU A 73 -6.22 -15.57 -10.38
N ARG A 74 -6.62 -14.38 -10.86
CA ARG A 74 -5.90 -13.67 -11.93
C ARG A 74 -4.43 -13.43 -11.61
N SER A 75 -4.12 -12.96 -10.41
CA SER A 75 -2.74 -12.72 -10.01
C SER A 75 -1.92 -14.02 -10.01
N VAL A 76 -2.48 -15.14 -9.54
CA VAL A 76 -1.80 -16.43 -9.58
C VAL A 76 -1.62 -16.92 -11.00
N ASP A 77 -2.61 -16.74 -11.87
CA ASP A 77 -2.56 -17.17 -13.27
C ASP A 77 -1.52 -16.35 -14.07
N GLU A 78 -1.45 -15.04 -13.84
CA GLU A 78 -0.52 -14.14 -14.55
C GLU A 78 0.90 -14.18 -13.97
N TRP A 79 1.04 -14.12 -12.64
CA TRP A 79 2.34 -13.94 -11.97
C TRP A 79 2.88 -15.20 -11.29
N GLY A 80 2.07 -16.25 -11.17
CA GLY A 80 2.43 -17.45 -10.41
C GLY A 80 2.36 -17.29 -8.89
N PHE A 81 1.98 -16.10 -8.40
CA PHE A 81 1.79 -15.79 -6.99
C PHE A 81 0.69 -14.76 -6.79
N CYS A 82 0.22 -14.58 -5.56
CA CYS A 82 -0.71 -13.52 -5.19
C CYS A 82 -0.13 -12.61 -4.10
N SER A 83 -0.48 -11.33 -4.19
CA SER A 83 -0.20 -10.37 -3.13
C SER A 83 -1.05 -10.65 -1.88
N ARG A 84 -0.59 -10.13 -0.74
CA ARG A 84 -1.26 -10.15 0.56
C ARG A 84 -2.33 -9.08 0.71
N ASP A 85 -2.65 -8.37 -0.37
CA ASP A 85 -3.50 -7.20 -0.35
C ASP A 85 -4.83 -7.42 0.40
N ARG A 86 -5.29 -6.35 1.03
CA ARG A 86 -6.47 -6.31 1.87
C ARG A 86 -7.53 -5.50 1.14
N ASN A 87 -8.77 -5.97 1.23
CA ASN A 87 -9.91 -5.15 0.86
C ASN A 87 -10.04 -4.02 1.89
N GLY A 88 -9.49 -2.86 1.57
CA GLY A 88 -9.50 -1.65 2.36
C GLY A 88 -10.57 -0.65 1.90
N PRO A 89 -10.78 0.44 2.65
CA PRO A 89 -11.56 1.58 2.18
C PRO A 89 -10.93 2.33 0.98
N TRP A 90 -9.65 2.10 0.66
CA TRP A 90 -8.91 2.68 -0.47
C TRP A 90 -9.10 4.20 -0.58
N ILE A 91 -8.58 4.90 0.42
CA ILE A 91 -8.84 6.33 0.65
C ILE A 91 -7.94 7.20 -0.23
N ASN A 92 -6.71 6.75 -0.46
CA ASN A 92 -5.69 7.49 -1.19
C ASN A 92 -5.36 6.78 -2.51
N TYR A 93 -4.88 7.56 -3.48
CA TYR A 93 -4.43 7.00 -4.75
C TYR A 93 -3.32 7.82 -5.41
N ILE A 94 -2.54 7.16 -6.26
CA ILE A 94 -1.60 7.77 -7.20
C ILE A 94 -1.89 7.25 -8.61
N ASP A 95 -1.76 8.13 -9.60
CA ASP A 95 -1.97 7.80 -11.02
C ASP A 95 -0.66 7.82 -11.83
N PHE A 96 0.47 7.84 -11.14
CA PHE A 96 1.79 7.86 -11.76
C PHE A 96 2.71 6.88 -11.03
N PRO A 97 3.74 6.34 -11.72
CA PRO A 97 4.76 5.56 -11.05
C PRO A 97 5.57 6.43 -10.10
N LEU A 98 5.66 6.02 -8.84
CA LEU A 98 6.50 6.65 -7.83
C LEU A 98 7.79 5.84 -7.68
N VAL A 99 8.92 6.53 -7.59
CA VAL A 99 10.23 5.92 -7.41
C VAL A 99 10.80 6.33 -6.06
N ARG A 100 11.27 5.33 -5.29
CA ARG A 100 12.09 5.54 -4.11
C ARG A 100 13.39 4.79 -4.28
N GLU A 101 14.50 5.48 -4.10
CA GLU A 101 15.82 4.85 -4.08
C GLU A 101 16.23 4.61 -2.63
N ASP A 102 16.75 3.42 -2.35
CA ASP A 102 17.23 3.07 -1.03
C ASP A 102 18.36 2.02 -1.09
N PRO A 103 19.57 2.34 -0.58
CA PRO A 103 20.73 1.44 -0.66
C PRO A 103 20.52 0.07 0.00
N LEU A 104 19.56 -0.06 0.93
CA LEU A 104 19.23 -1.33 1.59
C LEU A 104 18.76 -2.40 0.60
N PHE A 105 18.22 -1.98 -0.54
CA PHE A 105 17.65 -2.85 -1.58
C PHE A 105 18.58 -3.02 -2.79
N LYS A 106 19.84 -2.60 -2.67
CA LYS A 106 20.86 -2.81 -3.70
C LYS A 106 21.04 -4.31 -3.99
N ASP A 107 21.30 -4.65 -5.26
CA ASP A 107 21.48 -6.03 -5.72
C ASP A 107 20.26 -6.95 -5.45
N ARG A 108 19.05 -6.36 -5.31
CA ARG A 108 17.78 -7.10 -5.16
C ARG A 108 16.87 -6.90 -6.36
N TYR A 109 16.13 -7.95 -6.70
CA TYR A 109 15.29 -7.97 -7.90
C TYR A 109 13.92 -8.59 -7.62
N PHE A 110 12.87 -7.84 -7.88
CA PHE A 110 11.49 -8.28 -7.77
C PHE A 110 10.60 -7.54 -8.75
N TYR A 111 9.66 -8.25 -9.35
CA TYR A 111 8.79 -7.73 -10.39
C TYR A 111 7.39 -8.27 -10.16
N SER A 112 6.42 -7.36 -10.10
CA SER A 112 5.01 -7.66 -9.90
C SER A 112 4.15 -6.58 -10.54
N GLU A 113 2.84 -6.78 -10.53
CA GLU A 113 1.87 -5.84 -11.09
C GLU A 113 1.98 -4.41 -10.52
N TRP A 114 2.27 -4.28 -9.22
CA TRP A 114 2.20 -3.00 -8.50
C TRP A 114 3.52 -2.54 -7.90
N LEU A 115 4.50 -3.45 -7.78
CA LEU A 115 5.80 -3.20 -7.15
C LEU A 115 6.92 -3.77 -8.01
N VAL A 116 7.92 -2.93 -8.30
CA VAL A 116 9.22 -3.32 -8.82
C VAL A 116 10.28 -2.98 -7.79
N VAL A 117 11.16 -3.94 -7.48
CA VAL A 117 12.43 -3.70 -6.79
C VAL A 117 13.53 -4.06 -7.77
N HIS A 118 14.42 -3.13 -8.08
CA HIS A 118 15.50 -3.38 -9.02
C HIS A 118 16.71 -2.55 -8.62
N ASP A 119 17.73 -3.24 -8.10
CA ASP A 119 19.03 -2.66 -7.73
C ASP A 119 18.92 -1.35 -6.94
N GLY A 120 18.29 -1.41 -5.77
CA GLY A 120 18.12 -0.26 -4.89
C GLY A 120 16.96 0.67 -5.27
N ARG A 121 16.32 0.49 -6.43
CA ARG A 121 15.12 1.25 -6.80
C ARG A 121 13.85 0.49 -6.46
N ILE A 122 12.92 1.19 -5.83
CA ILE A 122 11.57 0.73 -5.54
C ILE A 122 10.62 1.56 -6.41
N VAL A 123 9.98 0.94 -7.38
CA VAL A 123 8.96 1.58 -8.22
C VAL A 123 7.59 1.05 -7.84
N ILE A 124 6.73 1.95 -7.41
CA ILE A 124 5.34 1.67 -7.06
C ILE A 124 4.49 2.15 -8.21
N ASN A 125 3.50 1.34 -8.58
CA ASN A 125 2.62 1.63 -9.71
C ASN A 125 3.39 1.76 -11.05
N PRO A 126 4.18 0.73 -11.48
CA PRO A 126 5.09 0.81 -12.62
C PRO A 126 4.39 0.92 -14.00
N GLY A 127 3.05 0.89 -14.03
CA GLY A 127 2.25 0.82 -15.26
C GLY A 127 1.79 -0.60 -15.60
N PRO A 128 1.17 -0.80 -16.78
CA PRO A 128 0.83 -2.12 -17.29
C PRO A 128 2.08 -2.98 -17.48
N ALA A 129 1.98 -4.25 -17.11
CA ALA A 129 3.05 -5.23 -17.25
C ALA A 129 2.67 -6.30 -18.27
N HIS A 130 3.66 -6.80 -18.99
CA HIS A 130 3.56 -8.02 -19.78
C HIS A 130 4.58 -9.02 -19.23
N VAL A 131 4.09 -10.16 -18.74
CA VAL A 131 4.89 -11.20 -18.11
C VAL A 131 4.82 -12.49 -18.92
N ASP A 132 5.98 -13.09 -19.18
CA ASP A 132 6.09 -14.42 -19.75
C ASP A 132 6.84 -15.32 -18.76
N LEU A 133 6.08 -16.10 -17.99
CA LEU A 133 6.62 -17.01 -16.98
C LEU A 133 7.42 -18.16 -17.60
N SER A 134 7.16 -18.50 -18.88
CA SER A 134 7.86 -19.60 -19.57
C SER A 134 9.23 -19.16 -20.07
N ALA A 135 9.33 -17.95 -20.62
CA ALA A 135 10.59 -17.33 -20.99
C ALA A 135 11.34 -16.73 -19.78
N GLY A 136 10.65 -16.54 -18.66
CA GLY A 136 11.20 -15.92 -17.46
C GLY A 136 11.48 -14.42 -17.67
N THR A 137 10.57 -13.71 -18.34
CA THR A 137 10.76 -12.30 -18.70
C THR A 137 9.57 -11.44 -18.28
N VAL A 138 9.84 -10.15 -18.09
CA VAL A 138 8.82 -9.14 -17.77
C VAL A 138 9.17 -7.81 -18.43
N SER A 139 8.16 -7.09 -18.91
CA SER A 139 8.29 -5.72 -19.43
C SER A 139 7.18 -4.84 -18.87
N TYR A 140 7.47 -3.56 -18.68
CA TYR A 140 6.51 -2.56 -18.20
C TYR A 140 6.35 -1.44 -19.21
N ASP A 141 5.15 -0.88 -19.30
CA ASP A 141 4.87 0.39 -19.97
C ASP A 141 4.81 1.51 -18.92
N PHE A 142 5.97 2.15 -18.66
CA PHE A 142 6.09 3.28 -17.74
C PHE A 142 5.45 4.59 -18.27
N GLY A 143 5.02 4.61 -19.54
CA GLY A 143 4.32 5.75 -20.14
C GLY A 143 2.81 5.71 -19.89
N CYS A 144 2.25 4.53 -19.64
CA CYS A 144 0.83 4.35 -19.38
C CYS A 144 0.52 4.48 -17.88
N THR A 145 -0.36 5.43 -17.56
CA THR A 145 -0.82 5.69 -16.19
C THR A 145 -1.94 4.74 -15.80
N ARG A 146 -1.84 4.19 -14.60
CA ARG A 146 -2.90 3.41 -13.93
C ARG A 146 -3.01 3.87 -12.48
N THR A 147 -4.13 3.56 -11.83
CA THR A 147 -4.37 3.99 -10.44
C THR A 147 -3.93 2.92 -9.46
N TYR A 148 -3.00 3.27 -8.57
CA TYR A 148 -2.70 2.48 -7.37
C TYR A 148 -3.40 3.14 -6.18
N ALA A 149 -4.19 2.37 -5.44
CA ALA A 149 -4.94 2.87 -4.29
C ALA A 149 -4.54 2.14 -3.00
N TRP A 150 -4.57 2.86 -1.88
CA TRP A 150 -4.25 2.32 -0.56
C TRP A 150 -4.98 3.08 0.55
N ASP A 151 -4.87 2.58 1.79
CA ASP A 151 -5.66 3.06 2.92
C ASP A 151 -5.01 4.21 3.70
N GLY A 152 -3.76 4.57 3.41
CA GLY A 152 -2.92 5.36 4.32
C GLY A 152 -2.46 4.55 5.54
N CYS A 153 -2.19 5.21 6.67
CA CYS A 153 -1.78 4.50 7.87
C CYS A 153 -2.93 3.66 8.45
N SER A 154 -2.72 2.35 8.58
CA SER A 154 -3.69 1.42 9.14
C SER A 154 -3.59 1.29 10.67
N PRO A 155 -4.67 0.89 11.37
CA PRO A 155 -5.99 0.53 10.83
C PRO A 155 -6.85 1.74 10.43
N LYS A 156 -7.74 1.54 9.45
CA LYS A 156 -8.80 2.47 9.03
C LYS A 156 -10.15 1.75 9.00
N VAL A 157 -11.19 2.39 9.51
CA VAL A 157 -12.52 1.81 9.74
C VAL A 157 -13.59 2.73 9.16
N PRO A 158 -14.41 2.26 8.20
CA PRO A 158 -15.53 3.05 7.69
C PRO A 158 -16.65 3.14 8.73
N PHE A 159 -17.29 4.30 8.82
CA PHE A 159 -18.44 4.59 9.67
C PHE A 159 -19.60 5.11 8.80
N TYR A 160 -20.68 4.34 8.69
CA TYR A 160 -21.90 4.65 7.90
C TYR A 160 -21.65 5.19 6.48
N TRP A 161 -20.51 4.89 5.85
CA TRP A 161 -20.07 5.50 4.58
C TRP A 161 -19.90 7.03 4.61
N ILE A 162 -20.07 7.68 5.77
CA ILE A 162 -19.95 9.14 5.93
C ILE A 162 -18.58 9.57 6.43
N ALA A 163 -17.85 8.66 7.09
CA ALA A 163 -16.54 8.96 7.66
C ALA A 163 -15.64 7.72 7.68
N THR A 164 -14.33 7.94 7.77
CA THR A 164 -13.34 6.90 8.06
C THR A 164 -12.56 7.29 9.30
N LEU A 165 -12.49 6.37 10.28
CA LEU A 165 -11.81 6.56 11.55
C LEU A 165 -10.57 5.65 11.60
N GLY A 166 -9.44 6.13 12.12
CA GLY A 166 -8.24 5.30 12.16
C GLY A 166 -6.98 6.04 12.54
N THR A 167 -5.85 5.41 12.27
CA THR A 167 -4.52 6.01 12.48
C THR A 167 -4.40 7.30 11.66
N PRO A 168 -4.02 8.44 12.26
CA PRO A 168 -3.95 9.70 11.53
C PRO A 168 -2.79 9.70 10.53
N ASP A 169 -2.94 10.43 9.42
CA ASP A 169 -1.84 10.69 8.48
C ASP A 169 -1.16 12.05 8.73
N TRP A 170 -1.62 12.76 9.78
CA TRP A 170 -1.16 14.06 10.30
C TRP A 170 -1.44 15.26 9.39
N TRP A 171 -0.64 16.32 9.50
CA TRP A 171 -0.81 17.57 8.74
C TRP A 171 -0.21 17.46 7.33
N GLU A 172 -0.61 18.36 6.45
CA GLU A 172 -0.11 18.45 5.09
C GLU A 172 1.22 19.20 5.02
N HIS A 173 2.09 18.79 4.11
CA HIS A 173 3.36 19.44 3.84
C HIS A 173 3.73 19.29 2.37
N LEU A 174 4.69 20.12 1.94
CA LEU A 174 5.33 19.97 0.64
C LEU A 174 6.48 18.96 0.77
N GLU A 175 6.43 17.90 -0.03
CA GLU A 175 7.46 16.88 -0.09
C GLU A 175 7.96 16.73 -1.53
N SER A 176 9.27 16.60 -1.70
CA SER A 176 9.84 16.30 -3.00
C SER A 176 9.97 14.80 -3.20
N VAL A 177 9.39 14.29 -4.28
CA VAL A 177 9.42 12.86 -4.62
C VAL A 177 9.95 12.62 -6.02
N GLN A 178 10.40 11.41 -6.30
CA GLN A 178 10.75 10.99 -7.64
C GLN A 178 9.58 10.24 -8.28
N CYS A 179 9.27 10.56 -9.53
CA CYS A 179 8.22 9.91 -10.29
C CYS A 179 8.70 9.58 -11.71
N LEU A 180 8.07 8.60 -12.35
CA LEU A 180 8.29 8.35 -13.78
C LEU A 180 7.20 9.05 -14.58
N ARG A 181 7.60 9.86 -15.56
CA ARG A 181 6.67 10.49 -16.50
C ARG A 181 7.26 10.51 -17.89
N HIS A 182 6.52 9.97 -18.86
CA HIS A 182 6.95 9.85 -20.25
C HIS A 182 8.33 9.17 -20.39
N GLY A 183 8.56 8.09 -19.65
CA GLY A 183 9.84 7.36 -19.69
C GLY A 183 11.03 8.12 -19.08
N GLN A 184 10.80 9.16 -18.29
CA GLN A 184 11.86 9.91 -17.60
C GLN A 184 11.58 9.95 -16.09
N GLN A 185 12.62 9.75 -15.28
CA GLN A 185 12.57 9.99 -13.83
C GLN A 185 12.67 11.50 -13.59
N LYS A 186 11.67 12.05 -12.90
CA LYS A 186 11.59 13.48 -12.59
C LYS A 186 11.19 13.69 -11.14
N GLU A 187 11.82 14.70 -10.56
CA GLU A 187 11.44 15.21 -9.26
C GLU A 187 10.13 16.01 -9.36
N ARG A 188 9.23 15.79 -8.39
CA ARG A 188 7.95 16.48 -8.29
C ARG A 188 7.68 16.82 -6.84
N VAL A 189 7.29 18.08 -6.60
CA VAL A 189 6.80 18.50 -5.30
C VAL A 189 5.32 18.10 -5.17
N MET A 190 5.00 17.37 -4.10
CA MET A 190 3.66 16.98 -3.73
C MET A 190 3.21 17.70 -2.46
N PHE A 191 1.92 18.01 -2.39
CA PHE A 191 1.28 18.53 -1.18
C PHE A 191 0.37 17.45 -0.62
N TRP A 192 0.80 16.80 0.47
CA TRP A 192 0.09 15.67 1.07
C TRP A 192 0.42 15.49 2.56
N PRO A 193 -0.36 14.70 3.31
CA PRO A 193 -0.09 14.43 4.72
C PRO A 193 1.31 13.83 4.99
N VAL A 194 1.91 14.15 6.13
CA VAL A 194 3.28 13.71 6.50
C VAL A 194 3.48 12.19 6.39
N ALA A 195 2.49 11.38 6.79
CA ALA A 195 2.63 9.92 6.75
C ALA A 195 2.28 9.30 5.38
N HIS A 196 1.82 10.11 4.42
CA HIS A 196 1.21 9.65 3.18
C HIS A 196 2.22 8.89 2.31
N HIS A 197 3.36 9.49 1.99
CA HIS A 197 4.42 8.86 1.20
C HIS A 197 4.96 7.59 1.84
N ALA A 198 5.29 7.67 3.14
CA ALA A 198 5.84 6.55 3.89
C ALA A 198 4.83 5.39 3.90
N SER A 199 3.54 5.67 4.15
CA SER A 199 2.49 4.65 4.17
C SER A 199 2.26 3.99 2.82
N LEU A 200 2.38 4.74 1.72
CA LEU A 200 2.30 4.22 0.36
C LEU A 200 3.42 3.20 0.09
N VAL A 201 4.67 3.57 0.39
CA VAL A 201 5.82 2.67 0.19
C VAL A 201 5.72 1.45 1.09
N HIS A 202 5.34 1.65 2.35
CA HIS A 202 5.14 0.57 3.31
C HIS A 202 4.05 -0.40 2.85
N ASP A 203 2.90 0.10 2.41
CA ASP A 203 1.79 -0.70 1.91
C ASP A 203 2.21 -1.55 0.70
N ALA A 204 2.82 -0.93 -0.32
CA ALA A 204 3.28 -1.63 -1.51
C ALA A 204 4.27 -2.76 -1.17
N LEU A 205 5.25 -2.51 -0.28
CA LEU A 205 6.16 -3.56 0.20
C LEU A 205 5.42 -4.65 0.99
N TYR A 206 4.48 -4.26 1.85
CA TYR A 206 3.70 -5.17 2.68
C TYR A 206 2.82 -6.13 1.89
N GLN A 207 2.28 -5.66 0.76
CA GLN A 207 1.51 -6.49 -0.16
C GLN A 207 2.32 -7.67 -0.70
N PHE A 208 3.64 -7.57 -0.80
CA PHE A 208 4.49 -8.60 -1.40
C PHE A 208 5.46 -9.28 -0.43
N LEU A 209 5.35 -9.09 0.89
CA LEU A 209 6.24 -9.73 1.89
C LEU A 209 6.32 -11.27 1.82
N ASN A 210 5.33 -11.93 1.23
CA ASN A 210 5.33 -13.39 1.04
C ASN A 210 6.19 -13.85 -0.14
N VAL A 211 6.63 -12.95 -1.02
CA VAL A 211 7.32 -13.29 -2.28
C VAL A 211 8.50 -12.39 -2.63
N ALA A 212 8.47 -11.11 -2.27
CA ALA A 212 9.53 -10.16 -2.56
C ALA A 212 10.75 -10.39 -1.65
N PRO A 213 12.00 -10.13 -2.12
CA PRO A 213 13.25 -10.23 -1.36
C PRO A 213 13.39 -9.07 -0.36
N VAL A 214 12.34 -8.84 0.43
CA VAL A 214 12.20 -7.77 1.40
C VAL A 214 11.67 -8.37 2.68
N THR A 215 12.39 -8.18 3.77
CA THR A 215 11.91 -8.60 5.08
C THR A 215 10.95 -7.57 5.65
N LYS A 216 10.07 -8.03 6.53
CA LYS A 216 9.17 -7.13 7.27
C LYS A 216 9.95 -6.05 8.04
N ALA A 217 11.09 -6.41 8.63
CA ALA A 217 11.91 -5.47 9.41
C ALA A 217 12.50 -4.35 8.53
N GLU A 218 12.93 -4.68 7.31
CA GLU A 218 13.45 -3.69 6.36
C GLU A 218 12.36 -2.73 5.89
N ALA A 219 11.17 -3.24 5.57
CA ALA A 219 10.02 -2.39 5.21
C ALA A 219 9.61 -1.47 6.38
N ASP A 220 9.61 -1.98 7.61
CA ASP A 220 9.28 -1.18 8.81
C ASP A 220 10.33 -0.10 9.11
N GLU A 221 11.62 -0.41 8.90
CA GLU A 221 12.70 0.55 9.11
C GLU A 221 12.69 1.63 8.02
N LEU A 222 12.48 1.26 6.75
CA LEU A 222 12.31 2.22 5.67
C LEU A 222 11.14 3.17 5.96
N PHE A 223 10.00 2.62 6.38
CA PHE A 223 8.83 3.42 6.77
C PHE A 223 9.17 4.42 7.87
N HIS A 224 9.83 3.98 8.94
CA HIS A 224 10.24 4.85 10.03
C HIS A 224 11.19 5.97 9.58
N ARG A 225 12.19 5.66 8.75
CA ARG A 225 13.10 6.68 8.19
C ARG A 225 12.34 7.70 7.34
N MET A 226 11.44 7.25 6.48
CA MET A 226 10.63 8.14 5.64
C MET A 226 9.75 9.07 6.48
N LEU A 227 9.16 8.59 7.59
CA LEU A 227 8.41 9.47 8.50
C LEU A 227 9.30 10.59 9.09
N LEU A 228 10.54 10.25 9.48
CA LEU A 228 11.50 11.23 10.00
C LEU A 228 11.95 12.21 8.92
N GLU A 229 12.19 11.73 7.69
CA GLU A 229 12.54 12.55 6.52
C GLU A 229 11.43 13.56 6.18
N ALA A 230 10.17 13.15 6.30
CA ALA A 230 8.99 14.00 6.12
C ALA A 230 8.75 14.99 7.30
N GLY A 231 9.62 14.99 8.31
CA GLY A 231 9.55 15.93 9.44
C GLY A 231 8.65 15.49 10.59
N MET A 232 8.25 14.22 10.65
CA MET A 232 7.49 13.71 11.80
C MET A 232 8.33 13.75 13.09
N PRO A 233 7.79 14.25 14.22
CA PRO A 233 8.46 14.21 15.51
C PRO A 233 8.90 12.79 15.88
N ARG A 234 10.14 12.65 16.37
CA ARG A 234 10.76 11.35 16.67
C ARG A 234 9.89 10.44 17.55
N LEU A 235 9.24 11.00 18.57
CA LEU A 235 8.37 10.24 19.46
C LEU A 235 7.16 9.67 18.72
N VAL A 236 6.56 10.45 17.82
CA VAL A 236 5.41 10.03 17.01
C VAL A 236 5.84 8.97 16.00
N ALA A 237 6.94 9.21 15.27
CA ALA A 237 7.50 8.24 14.33
C ALA A 237 7.85 6.91 15.03
N TRP A 238 8.36 6.97 16.27
CA TRP A 238 8.63 5.78 17.09
C TRP A 238 7.35 5.01 17.44
N VAL A 239 6.25 5.69 17.79
CA VAL A 239 4.96 5.03 18.05
C VAL A 239 4.47 4.29 16.80
N TYR A 240 4.63 4.90 15.62
CA TYR A 240 4.26 4.29 14.34
C TYR A 240 5.12 3.06 14.04
N ARG A 241 6.45 3.18 14.22
CA ARG A 241 7.38 2.05 14.11
C ARG A 241 7.00 0.92 15.06
N PHE A 242 6.72 1.24 16.32
CA PHE A 242 6.31 0.26 17.32
C PHE A 242 5.04 -0.47 16.89
N ALA A 243 4.05 0.27 16.38
CA ALA A 243 2.79 -0.28 15.90
C ALA A 243 2.98 -1.23 14.71
N VAL A 244 3.78 -0.87 13.71
CA VAL A 244 4.03 -1.76 12.56
C VAL A 244 4.86 -2.97 12.95
N VAL A 245 5.89 -2.82 13.81
CA VAL A 245 6.72 -3.92 14.29
C VAL A 245 5.88 -4.96 15.04
N HIS A 246 5.00 -4.53 15.95
CA HIS A 246 4.19 -5.42 16.78
C HIS A 246 2.88 -5.87 16.13
N GLY A 247 2.30 -5.01 15.27
CA GLY A 247 1.13 -5.26 14.47
C GLY A 247 1.43 -5.95 13.14
N GLY A 248 0.55 -5.75 12.16
CA GLY A 248 0.65 -6.09 10.72
C GLY A 248 1.51 -7.29 10.29
N ALA A 249 0.94 -8.27 9.58
CA ALA A 249 1.73 -9.35 8.94
C ALA A 249 2.71 -10.07 9.89
N ARG A 250 2.27 -10.34 11.14
CA ARG A 250 3.10 -10.98 12.19
C ARG A 250 3.65 -12.36 11.75
N ASP A 251 2.92 -13.04 10.88
CA ASP A 251 3.28 -14.32 10.26
C ASP A 251 4.49 -14.23 9.32
N MET A 252 4.85 -13.02 8.84
CA MET A 252 5.95 -12.78 7.90
C MET A 252 7.24 -12.30 8.56
N ARG A 253 7.32 -12.22 9.89
CA ARG A 253 8.50 -11.70 10.61
C ARG A 253 9.81 -12.39 10.27
N HIS A 254 9.75 -13.68 9.96
CA HIS A 254 10.91 -14.51 9.65
C HIS A 254 10.96 -14.93 8.18
N GLN A 255 10.10 -14.35 7.34
CA GLN A 255 10.07 -14.67 5.93
C GLN A 255 11.26 -14.02 5.23
N LEU A 256 12.04 -14.84 4.53
CA LEU A 256 13.16 -14.44 3.69
C LEU A 256 12.93 -15.05 2.31
N ASN A 257 12.57 -14.20 1.35
CA ASN A 257 12.37 -14.63 -0.03
C ASN A 257 13.63 -14.36 -0.85
N ARG A 258 13.78 -15.11 -1.95
CA ARG A 258 14.84 -14.89 -2.92
C ARG A 258 14.41 -13.85 -3.95
N ASP A 259 15.37 -13.35 -4.70
CA ASP A 259 15.09 -12.53 -5.88
C ASP A 259 14.20 -13.27 -6.88
N SER A 260 13.44 -12.48 -7.64
CA SER A 260 12.67 -12.98 -8.76
C SER A 260 13.59 -13.59 -9.80
N SER A 261 13.17 -14.73 -10.37
CA SER A 261 13.84 -15.36 -11.50
C SER A 261 13.56 -14.65 -12.83
N LEU A 262 12.65 -13.67 -12.85
CA LEU A 262 12.29 -12.93 -14.06
C LEU A 262 13.38 -11.95 -14.45
N ARG A 263 13.62 -11.82 -15.77
CA ARG A 263 14.50 -10.81 -16.35
C ARG A 263 13.66 -9.65 -16.86
N LEU A 264 14.01 -8.45 -16.44
CA LEU A 264 13.38 -7.23 -16.92
C LEU A 264 13.89 -6.91 -18.34
N LEU A 265 12.97 -6.78 -19.30
CA LEU A 265 13.28 -6.43 -20.69
C LEU A 265 13.25 -4.92 -20.95
N THR A 266 12.36 -4.20 -20.25
CA THR A 266 12.28 -2.74 -20.38
C THR A 266 13.34 -2.08 -19.48
N PRO A 267 14.22 -1.22 -20.00
CA PRO A 267 15.15 -0.47 -19.15
C PRO A 267 14.37 0.40 -18.16
N LEU A 268 14.87 0.53 -16.93
CA LEU A 268 14.25 1.45 -15.98
C LEU A 268 14.61 2.89 -16.37
N PRO A 269 13.61 3.78 -16.50
CA PRO A 269 13.89 5.20 -16.67
C PRO A 269 14.87 5.70 -15.61
N GLY A 270 15.90 6.42 -16.02
CA GLY A 270 16.98 6.88 -15.14
C GLY A 270 18.24 6.00 -15.13
N ASP A 271 18.21 4.80 -15.73
CA ASP A 271 19.44 4.04 -15.98
C ASP A 271 20.35 4.78 -16.95
N ARG A 272 21.63 4.93 -16.57
CA ARG A 272 22.67 5.62 -17.36
C ARG A 272 22.81 5.08 -18.80
N ALA A 273 22.34 3.86 -19.06
CA ALA A 273 22.31 3.27 -20.40
C ALA A 273 21.27 3.90 -21.36
N SER A 274 20.31 4.68 -20.85
CA SER A 274 19.18 5.22 -21.64
C SER A 274 19.42 6.63 -22.20
N GLN A 275 20.67 7.12 -22.21
CA GLN A 275 21.03 8.43 -22.79
C GLN A 275 21.58 8.32 -24.23
N GLU A 276 21.17 7.32 -25.01
CA GLU A 276 21.22 7.48 -26.47
C GLU A 276 19.93 8.14 -26.95
N PRO A 277 19.97 9.34 -27.54
CA PRO A 277 18.77 9.99 -28.02
C PRO A 277 18.16 9.16 -29.15
N LEU A 278 16.95 8.64 -28.93
CA LEU A 278 16.08 8.22 -30.03
C LEU A 278 15.99 9.39 -31.01
N ALA A 279 16.41 9.14 -32.24
CA ALA A 279 16.36 10.09 -33.34
C ALA A 279 14.97 10.73 -33.44
N PRO A 280 14.86 12.03 -33.77
CA PRO A 280 13.59 12.72 -33.80
C PRO A 280 12.68 12.06 -34.83
N HIS A 281 11.57 11.52 -34.34
CA HIS A 281 10.46 11.12 -35.19
C HIS A 281 9.99 12.37 -35.93
N LYS A 282 10.20 12.41 -37.25
CA LYS A 282 9.72 13.51 -38.11
C LYS A 282 8.21 13.64 -37.91
N ALA A 283 7.80 14.71 -37.23
CA ALA A 283 6.42 15.16 -37.26
C ALA A 283 6.11 15.57 -38.71
N ARG A 284 5.24 14.79 -39.36
CA ARG A 284 4.62 15.20 -40.62
C ARG A 284 3.56 16.25 -40.26
N SER A 285 3.93 17.52 -40.42
CA SER A 285 2.98 18.62 -40.54
C SER A 285 2.29 18.52 -41.91
N ALA A 286 0.98 18.37 -41.89
CA ALA A 286 0.05 18.74 -42.96
C ALA A 286 -1.28 19.05 -42.24
N ALA A 287 -1.59 20.32 -41.97
CA ALA A 287 -2.28 21.28 -42.85
C ALA A 287 -3.81 21.06 -42.87
N LEU A 288 -4.54 22.20 -42.89
CA LEU A 288 -5.99 22.46 -42.73
C LEU A 288 -6.28 23.04 -41.32
N GLN A 289 -6.42 24.35 -41.07
CA GLN A 289 -7.01 25.44 -41.88
C GLN A 289 -8.37 25.04 -42.47
N GLU A 290 -9.40 25.01 -41.62
CA GLU A 290 -10.52 25.97 -41.55
C GLU A 290 -11.26 25.81 -40.23
#